data_AF-A0A158A9E2-F1
#
_entry.id   AF-A0A158A9E2-F1
#
_cell.length_a   1.000
_cell.length_b   1.000
_cell.length_c   1.000
_cell.angle_alpha   90.00
_cell.angle_beta   90.00
_cell.angle_gamma   90.00
#
_symmetry.space_group_name_H-M   'P 1'
#
loop_
_entity.id
_entity.type
_entity.pdbx_description
1 polymer ?
#
loop_
_entity_poly.entity_id
_entity_poly.type
_entity_poly.pdbx_seq_one_letter_code
_entity_poly.pdbx_strand_id
1 'polypeptide(L)'
;MQKVILPFVSGFLAALFFRESTLALLHAAGLVDPAGFSTAPFLPLGIPEFIANALWSSIFGVLMAWLLRIAPDRSAPWIGALVFGGIVLTAIGVFVIGPARGVWPSGNMLPRLAPIFIANAIWGWGVLVFMRAFMARGEPH
;
A
#
# COMPACT_ATOMS: atom_id res chain seq x y z
N MET A 1 -9.26 -19.52 7.36
CA MET A 1 -9.88 -18.30 6.79
C MET A 1 -9.21 -17.00 7.28
N GLN A 2 -8.90 -16.85 8.57
CA GLN A 2 -8.19 -15.67 9.11
C GLN A 2 -6.85 -15.34 8.42
N LYS A 3 -6.06 -16.34 7.99
CA LYS A 3 -4.75 -16.14 7.34
C LYS A 3 -4.79 -15.37 6.01
N VAL A 4 -5.96 -15.22 5.39
CA VAL A 4 -6.12 -14.48 4.12
C VAL A 4 -7.02 -13.26 4.32
N ILE A 5 -8.15 -13.42 5.02
CA ILE A 5 -9.11 -12.34 5.24
C ILE A 5 -8.48 -11.19 6.04
N LEU A 6 -7.75 -11.50 7.10
CA LEU A 6 -7.16 -10.47 7.96
C LEU A 6 -6.10 -9.65 7.20
N PRO A 7 -5.15 -10.27 6.47
CA PRO A 7 -4.24 -9.53 5.60
C PRO A 7 -4.92 -8.73 4.50
N PHE A 8 -5.97 -9.27 3.90
CA PHE A 8 -6.72 -8.62 2.83
C PHE A 8 -7.37 -7.34 3.35
N VAL A 9 -8.14 -7.42 4.44
CA VAL A 9 -8.80 -6.27 5.07
C VAL A 9 -7.77 -5.26 5.59
N SER A 10 -6.66 -5.73 6.17
CA SER A 10 -5.58 -4.85 6.62
C SER A 10 -4.94 -4.09 5.45
N GLY A 11 -4.72 -4.77 4.31
CA GLY A 11 -4.26 -4.17 3.05
C GLY A 11 -5.18 -3.08 2.53
N PHE A 12 -6.49 -3.35 2.55
CA PHE A 12 -7.53 -2.40 2.15
C PHE A 12 -7.54 -1.15 3.03
N LEU A 13 -7.64 -1.35 4.35
CA LEU A 13 -7.71 -0.26 5.31
C LEU A 13 -6.41 0.55 5.31
N ALA A 14 -5.26 -0.11 5.15
CA ALA A 14 -4.00 0.60 5.04
C ALA A 14 -3.90 1.48 3.80
N ALA A 15 -4.51 1.08 2.68
CA ALA A 15 -4.57 1.94 1.51
C ALA A 15 -5.32 3.24 1.84
N LEU A 16 -6.50 3.13 2.45
CA LEU A 16 -7.34 4.29 2.76
C LEU A 16 -6.70 5.19 3.83
N PHE A 17 -6.34 4.64 4.98
CA PHE A 17 -5.95 5.46 6.14
C PHE A 17 -4.49 5.90 6.12
N PHE A 18 -3.61 5.14 5.47
CA PHE A 18 -2.19 5.42 5.46
C PHE A 18 -1.71 5.91 4.10
N ARG A 19 -1.92 5.13 3.03
CA ARG A 19 -1.39 5.47 1.70
C ARG A 19 -2.05 6.72 1.12
N GLU A 20 -3.37 6.72 0.98
CA GLU A 20 -4.13 7.81 0.38
C GLU A 20 -4.03 9.08 1.24
N SER A 21 -4.10 8.96 2.57
CA SER A 21 -3.84 10.08 3.49
C SER A 21 -2.44 10.67 3.32
N THR A 22 -1.41 9.82 3.18
CA THR A 22 -0.04 10.30 2.95
C THR A 22 0.06 11.03 1.62
N LEU A 23 -0.52 10.48 0.55
CA LEU A 23 -0.55 11.15 -0.75
C LEU A 23 -1.28 12.50 -0.69
N ALA A 24 -2.41 12.56 0.02
CA ALA A 24 -3.14 13.81 0.22
C ALA A 24 -2.32 14.87 0.96
N LEU A 25 -1.58 14.47 2.00
CA LEU A 25 -0.67 15.38 2.72
C LEU A 25 0.49 15.86 1.84
N LEU A 26 1.09 14.95 1.05
CA LEU A 26 2.16 15.28 0.12
C LEU A 26 1.68 16.22 -1.00
N HIS A 27 0.46 16.02 -1.49
CA HIS A 27 -0.15 16.89 -2.49
C HIS A 27 -0.48 18.27 -1.91
N ALA A 28 -1.04 18.33 -0.70
CA ALA A 28 -1.29 19.58 0.00
C ALA A 28 0.01 20.38 0.27
N ALA A 29 1.13 19.68 0.41
CA ALA A 29 2.47 20.27 0.52
C ALA A 29 3.11 20.65 -0.84
N GLY A 30 2.43 20.40 -1.98
CA GLY A 30 2.94 20.69 -3.32
C GLY A 30 4.07 19.77 -3.79
N LEU A 31 4.25 18.60 -3.15
CA LEU A 31 5.34 17.67 -3.45
C LEU A 31 4.99 16.65 -4.54
N VAL A 32 3.69 16.40 -4.79
CA VAL A 32 3.21 15.45 -5.78
C VAL A 32 1.95 15.97 -6.47
N ASP A 33 1.76 15.62 -7.74
CA ASP A 33 0.54 15.96 -8.49
C ASP A 33 -0.70 15.12 -8.09
N PRO A 34 -0.60 13.81 -7.79
CA PRO A 34 -1.78 13.02 -7.41
C PRO A 34 -2.31 13.41 -6.02
N ALA A 35 -3.57 13.83 -5.95
CA ALA A 35 -4.19 14.41 -4.75
C ALA A 35 -4.49 13.45 -3.58
N GLY A 36 -4.25 12.14 -3.75
CA GLY A 36 -4.85 11.13 -2.87
C GLY A 36 -6.39 11.11 -3.01
N PHE A 37 -7.02 9.98 -2.68
CA PHE A 37 -8.48 9.80 -2.76
C PHE A 37 -9.11 10.20 -4.11
N SER A 38 -8.40 9.94 -5.21
CA SER A 38 -8.85 10.27 -6.57
C SER A 38 -10.22 9.63 -6.86
N THR A 39 -11.23 10.47 -7.11
CA THR A 39 -12.58 10.06 -7.52
C THR A 39 -12.71 9.89 -9.02
N ALA A 40 -11.62 10.06 -9.78
CA ALA A 40 -11.59 9.78 -11.20
C ALA A 40 -11.98 8.30 -11.45
N PRO A 41 -12.74 8.02 -12.50
CA PRO A 41 -13.14 6.67 -12.82
C PRO A 41 -11.93 5.84 -13.27
N PHE A 42 -11.73 4.70 -12.64
CA PHE A 42 -10.76 3.71 -13.09
C PHE A 42 -11.33 2.93 -14.29
N LEU A 43 -10.93 3.31 -15.50
CA LEU A 43 -11.27 2.61 -16.75
C LEU A 43 -10.52 1.26 -16.78
N PRO A 44 -11.09 0.20 -16.18
CA PRO A 44 -12.09 -0.64 -16.86
C PRO A 44 -13.36 -0.94 -16.03
N LEU A 45 -13.41 -0.52 -14.76
CA LEU A 45 -14.46 -0.91 -13.80
C LEU A 45 -15.44 0.22 -13.49
N GLY A 46 -15.11 1.47 -13.82
CA GLY A 46 -15.97 2.64 -13.56
C GLY A 46 -16.08 3.05 -12.09
N ILE A 47 -15.36 2.38 -11.19
CA ILE A 47 -15.27 2.73 -9.78
C ILE A 47 -14.22 3.83 -9.55
N PRO A 48 -14.32 4.60 -8.44
CA PRO A 48 -13.28 5.54 -8.04
C PRO A 48 -11.89 4.89 -7.96
N GLU A 49 -10.89 5.58 -8.51
CA GLU A 49 -9.51 5.09 -8.56
C GLU A 49 -8.95 4.72 -7.19
N PHE A 50 -9.27 5.49 -6.14
CA PHE A 50 -8.81 5.17 -4.79
C PHE A 50 -9.35 3.83 -4.27
N ILE A 51 -10.57 3.45 -4.67
CA ILE A 51 -11.18 2.15 -4.31
C ILE A 51 -10.48 1.03 -5.08
N ALA A 52 -10.25 1.21 -6.38
CA ALA A 52 -9.52 0.23 -7.20
C ALA A 52 -8.11 0.00 -6.64
N ASN A 53 -7.41 1.07 -6.24
CA ASN A 53 -6.09 1.00 -5.61
C ASN A 53 -6.14 0.30 -4.25
N ALA A 54 -7.18 0.52 -3.45
CA ALA A 54 -7.36 -0.17 -2.16
C ALA A 54 -7.62 -1.67 -2.34
N LEU A 55 -8.37 -2.07 -3.37
CA LEU A 55 -8.56 -3.48 -3.72
C LEU A 55 -7.25 -4.14 -4.15
N TRP A 56 -6.45 -3.49 -5.00
CA TRP A 56 -5.13 -4.00 -5.36
C TRP A 56 -4.20 -4.09 -4.13
N SER A 57 -4.24 -3.07 -3.27
CA SER A 57 -3.49 -3.08 -2.02
C SER A 57 -3.86 -4.25 -1.11
N SER A 58 -5.12 -4.70 -1.15
CA SER A 58 -5.56 -5.87 -0.37
C SER A 58 -4.84 -7.15 -0.79
N ILE A 59 -4.61 -7.35 -2.10
CA ILE A 59 -3.87 -8.50 -2.63
C ILE A 59 -2.40 -8.44 -2.20
N PHE A 60 -1.78 -7.26 -2.26
CA PHE A 60 -0.41 -7.07 -1.77
C PHE A 60 -0.30 -7.23 -0.24
N GLY A 61 -1.34 -6.89 0.51
CA GLY A 61 -1.41 -7.15 1.95
C GLY A 61 -1.32 -8.63 2.27
N VAL A 62 -2.04 -9.48 1.52
CA VAL A 62 -1.94 -10.95 1.61
C VAL A 62 -0.53 -11.44 1.25
N LEU A 63 0.02 -10.95 0.13
CA LEU A 63 1.35 -11.32 -0.32
C LEU A 63 2.43 -10.94 0.72
N MET A 64 2.34 -9.74 1.30
CA MET A 64 3.26 -9.28 2.33
C MET A 64 3.18 -10.15 3.58
N ALA A 65 1.97 -10.48 4.05
CA ALA A 65 1.80 -11.33 5.22
C ALA A 65 2.37 -12.74 5.02
N TRP A 66 2.18 -13.29 3.82
CA TRP A 66 2.74 -14.57 3.45
C TRP A 66 4.27 -14.54 3.38
N LEU A 67 4.85 -13.55 2.67
CA LEU A 67 6.29 -13.45 2.46
C LEU A 67 7.05 -13.17 3.76
N LEU A 68 6.54 -12.24 4.57
CA LEU A 68 7.13 -11.89 5.87
C LEU A 68 6.73 -12.86 6.99
N ARG A 69 5.93 -13.89 6.68
CA ARG A 69 5.46 -14.92 7.62
C ARG A 69 4.87 -14.31 8.90
N ILE A 70 4.02 -13.30 8.72
CA ILE A 70 3.40 -12.54 9.82
C ILE A 70 2.47 -13.48 10.59
N ALA A 71 2.72 -13.61 11.89
CA ALA A 71 1.95 -14.47 12.78
C ALA A 71 1.83 -13.86 14.18
N PRO A 72 0.80 -14.21 14.97
CA PRO A 72 0.58 -13.63 16.31
C PRO A 72 1.72 -13.89 17.30
N ASP A 73 2.32 -15.08 17.19
CA ASP A 73 3.38 -15.64 18.03
C ASP A 73 4.79 -15.13 17.69
N ARG A 74 4.93 -14.36 16.61
CA ARG A 74 6.22 -13.86 16.11
C ARG A 74 6.38 -12.37 16.31
N SER A 75 7.63 -11.93 16.47
CA SER A 75 7.98 -10.52 16.42
C SER A 75 7.51 -9.90 15.11
N ALA A 76 6.78 -8.79 15.19
CA ALA A 76 6.24 -8.12 14.02
C ALA A 76 7.39 -7.54 13.15
N PRO A 77 7.47 -7.88 11.85
CA PRO A 77 8.56 -7.47 10.99
C PRO A 77 8.38 -6.03 10.48
N TRP A 78 8.46 -5.04 11.38
CA TRP A 78 8.20 -3.63 11.07
C TRP A 78 9.06 -3.07 9.94
N ILE A 79 10.37 -3.31 10.00
CA ILE A 79 11.30 -2.89 8.94
C ILE A 79 10.98 -3.63 7.64
N GLY A 80 10.71 -4.94 7.73
CA GLY A 80 10.34 -5.75 6.56
C GLY A 80 9.06 -5.23 5.88
N ALA A 81 8.07 -4.79 6.64
CA ALA A 81 6.82 -4.25 6.13
C ALA A 81 7.02 -2.88 5.44
N LEU A 82 7.80 -1.99 6.05
CA LEU A 82 8.20 -0.70 5.45
C LEU A 82 8.95 -0.93 4.13
N VAL A 83 9.94 -1.83 4.13
CA VAL A 83 10.76 -2.16 2.96
C VAL A 83 9.92 -2.82 1.88
N PHE A 84 9.03 -3.75 2.24
CA PHE A 84 8.13 -4.39 1.29
C PHE A 84 7.24 -3.36 0.61
N GLY A 85 6.54 -2.53 1.39
CA GLY A 85 5.70 -1.47 0.84
C GLY A 85 6.50 -0.53 -0.04
N GLY A 86 7.56 0.08 0.51
CA GLY A 86 8.36 1.09 -0.18
C GLY A 86 9.02 0.56 -1.45
N ILE A 87 9.67 -0.61 -1.41
CA ILE A 87 10.40 -1.13 -2.57
C ILE A 87 9.48 -1.89 -3.52
N VAL A 88 8.73 -2.88 -3.05
CA VAL A 88 7.98 -3.79 -3.94
C VAL A 88 6.87 -3.03 -4.67
N LEU A 89 6.06 -2.22 -3.97
CA LEU A 89 4.98 -1.49 -4.63
C LEU A 89 5.51 -0.39 -5.55
N THR A 90 6.58 0.29 -5.16
CA THR A 90 7.19 1.31 -6.03
C THR A 90 7.81 0.67 -7.27
N ALA A 91 8.50 -0.47 -7.13
CA ALA A 91 9.02 -1.21 -8.27
C ALA A 91 7.90 -1.67 -9.22
N ILE A 92 6.79 -2.17 -8.69
CA ILE A 92 5.63 -2.54 -9.52
C ILE A 92 5.04 -1.31 -10.22
N GLY A 93 4.91 -0.19 -9.50
CA GLY A 93 4.46 1.08 -10.08
C GLY A 93 5.34 1.53 -11.25
N VAL A 94 6.67 1.41 -11.10
CA VAL A 94 7.65 1.89 -12.07
C VAL A 94 7.88 0.93 -13.24
N PHE A 95 7.95 -0.36 -12.99
CA PHE A 95 8.38 -1.35 -13.99
C PHE A 95 7.23 -2.18 -14.57
N VAL A 96 6.04 -2.13 -13.97
CA VAL A 96 4.86 -2.84 -14.48
C VAL A 96 3.80 -1.83 -14.90
N ILE A 97 3.34 -0.99 -13.98
CA ILE A 97 2.22 -0.08 -14.22
C ILE A 97 2.62 1.07 -15.17
N GLY A 98 3.79 1.69 -14.95
CA GLY A 98 4.32 2.75 -15.82
C GLY A 98 4.41 2.31 -17.27
N PRO A 99 5.17 1.24 -17.59
CA PRO A 99 5.29 0.69 -18.93
C PRO A 99 3.95 0.30 -19.55
N ALA A 100 3.04 -0.30 -18.77
CA ALA A 100 1.68 -0.60 -19.24
C ALA A 100 0.86 0.65 -19.62
N ARG A 101 1.21 1.82 -19.08
CA ARG A 101 0.64 3.12 -19.43
C ARG A 101 1.46 3.89 -20.48
N GLY A 102 2.46 3.25 -21.09
CA GLY A 102 3.38 3.89 -22.04
C GLY A 102 4.37 4.87 -21.42
N VAL A 103 4.47 4.92 -20.09
CA VAL A 103 5.40 5.78 -19.35
C VAL A 103 6.62 4.97 -18.95
N TRP A 104 7.76 5.23 -19.60
CA TRP A 104 9.01 4.53 -19.30
C TRP A 104 9.85 5.26 -18.24
N PRO A 105 10.60 4.52 -17.41
CA PRO A 105 11.60 5.08 -16.51
C PRO A 105 12.65 5.87 -17.31
N SER A 106 12.73 7.20 -17.12
CA SER A 106 13.70 8.04 -17.83
C SER A 106 14.16 9.22 -16.99
N GLY A 107 15.43 9.61 -17.14
CA GLY A 107 16.01 10.80 -16.48
C GLY A 107 16.16 10.65 -14.97
N ASN A 108 16.19 11.78 -14.25
CA ASN A 108 16.25 11.79 -12.79
C ASN A 108 14.88 11.48 -12.19
N MET A 109 14.69 10.23 -11.76
CA MET A 109 13.43 9.77 -11.20
C MET A 109 13.28 10.02 -9.70
N LEU A 110 14.36 10.31 -8.98
CA LEU A 110 14.34 10.46 -7.52
C LEU A 110 13.27 11.43 -7.02
N PRO A 111 13.12 12.65 -7.57
CA PRO A 111 12.10 13.60 -7.12
C PRO A 111 10.66 13.10 -7.29
N ARG A 112 10.41 12.25 -8.30
CA ARG A 112 9.09 11.66 -8.56
C ARG A 112 8.86 10.41 -7.71
N LEU A 113 9.90 9.60 -7.51
CA LEU A 113 9.80 8.32 -6.81
C LEU A 113 9.80 8.47 -5.30
N ALA A 114 10.53 9.44 -4.73
CA ALA A 114 10.58 9.61 -3.28
C ALA A 114 9.17 9.86 -2.70
N PRO A 115 8.33 10.70 -3.34
CA PRO A 115 6.89 10.81 -3.15
C PRO A 115 6.15 9.53 -2.78
N ILE A 116 6.19 8.69 -3.83
CA ILE A 116 5.44 7.46 -4.01
C ILE A 116 6.02 6.36 -3.11
N PHE A 117 7.36 6.32 -2.97
CA PHE A 117 8.06 5.42 -2.08
C PHE A 117 7.64 5.64 -0.63
N ILE A 118 7.58 6.89 -0.17
CA ILE A 118 7.16 7.22 1.19
C ILE A 118 5.73 6.75 1.43
N ALA A 119 4.79 7.08 0.53
CA ALA A 119 3.40 6.64 0.65
C ALA A 119 3.28 5.11 0.66
N ASN A 120 4.04 4.41 -0.18
CA ASN A 120 4.03 2.95 -0.24
C ASN A 120 4.71 2.31 0.99
N ALA A 121 5.76 2.91 1.55
CA ALA A 121 6.39 2.43 2.78
C ALA A 121 5.44 2.57 3.97
N ILE A 122 4.81 3.73 4.12
CA ILE A 122 3.84 4.01 5.18
C ILE A 122 2.62 3.07 5.06
N TRP A 123 2.20 2.74 3.83
CA TRP A 123 1.21 1.69 3.60
C TRP A 123 1.63 0.34 4.21
N GLY A 124 2.84 -0.14 3.91
CA GLY A 124 3.33 -1.43 4.41
C GLY A 124 3.36 -1.49 5.93
N TRP A 125 3.79 -0.39 6.57
CA TRP A 125 3.70 -0.23 8.02
C TRP A 125 2.25 -0.28 8.52
N GLY A 126 1.34 0.46 7.89
CA GLY A 126 -0.08 0.51 8.23
C GLY A 126 -0.78 -0.84 8.14
N VAL A 127 -0.42 -1.67 7.15
CA VAL A 127 -0.93 -3.04 7.05
C VAL A 127 -0.56 -3.84 8.29
N LEU A 128 0.69 -3.76 8.73
CA LEU A 128 1.16 -4.47 9.92
C LEU A 128 0.50 -3.95 11.20
N VAL A 129 0.25 -2.64 11.32
CA VAL A 129 -0.53 -2.04 12.42
C VAL A 129 -1.92 -2.67 12.51
N PHE A 130 -2.66 -2.71 11.41
CA PHE A 130 -4.00 -3.30 11.38
C PHE A 130 -3.98 -4.79 11.66
N MET A 131 -3.04 -5.53 11.08
CA MET A 131 -2.90 -6.96 11.33
C MET A 131 -2.69 -7.25 12.81
N ARG A 132 -1.79 -6.52 13.47
CA ARG A 132 -1.51 -6.67 14.91
C ARG A 132 -2.71 -6.29 15.76
N ALA A 133 -3.39 -5.18 15.43
CA ALA A 133 -4.58 -4.74 16.14
C ALA A 133 -5.73 -5.76 16.06
N PHE A 134 -5.91 -6.42 14.91
CA PHE A 134 -6.93 -7.46 14.75
C PHE A 134 -6.53 -8.80 15.36
N MET A 135 -5.24 -9.16 15.33
CA MET A 135 -4.75 -10.37 15.99
C MET A 135 -4.86 -10.28 17.51
N ALA A 136 -4.56 -9.12 18.11
CA ALA A 136 -4.62 -8.92 19.56
C ALA A 136 -6.05 -9.05 20.15
N ARG A 137 -7.09 -8.84 19.33
CA ARG A 137 -8.49 -9.01 19.76
C ARG A 137 -9.02 -10.44 19.61
N GLY A 138 -8.25 -11.32 18.98
CA GLY A 138 -8.66 -12.69 18.68
C GLY A 138 -8.27 -13.73 19.73
N GLU A 139 -7.53 -13.35 20.78
CA GLU A 139 -7.25 -14.24 21.90
C GLU A 139 -8.37 -14.13 22.94
N PRO A 140 -9.17 -15.19 23.16
CA PRO A 140 -10.04 -15.24 24.33
C PRO A 140 -9.14 -15.36 25.58
N HIS A 141 -9.32 -14.42 26.51
CA HIS A 141 -8.86 -14.58 27.89
C HIS A 141 -9.51 -15.80 28.54
#